data_AF-A0A670ISM5-F1
#
_entry.id   AF-A0A670ISM5-F1
#
_cell.length_a   1.000
_cell.length_b   1.000
_cell.length_c   1.000
_cell.angle_alpha   90.00
_cell.angle_beta   90.00
_cell.angle_gamma   90.00
#
_symmetry.space_group_name_H-M   'P 1'
#
loop_
_entity.id
_entity.type
_entity.pdbx_description
1 polymer ?
#
loop_
_entity_poly.entity_id
_entity_poly.type
_entity_poly.pdbx_seq_one_letter_code
_entity_poly.pdbx_strand_id
1 'polypeptide(L)'
;MKQLLRRLERRWQKTHSKSDRTQVRAQHRAYQVAIATAKKTFFTASIASAENSSRRLFQVVRNLTEPPLPPGPCKDPKISCNDFAKFFADKITHIWKELDTTVGAGLGRESARALSGQVAWNQFQSVTPEDVDRLLGRVKPTTCLLDPCPSWLIKVNREGLGDGLCGVVNASLCEGTFPDPLKEAVIKPLLKKTSLDPASMANYRPVSNLPFLGKVIEWVVAEQFQARLEDADHLDPFQSGFRPHHGTETALVALVDDLRQARDKGESCFLVLLDLSAAFDTIDHNILLDRLEGLGAGGTVIQWFRSFLLGRVQKVVVGDECSDPWALTCGVPQGSVLSPMLFNIYMKPLGEIIRGFGLGVHQYADDTQLYLSFKSEPVKAVKVLCECLEAVGGWMVANGLKLNPDKTEVLFLGNRGRAGVEDSL
;
A
#
# COMPACT_ATOMS: atom_id res chain seq x y z
N MET A 1 43.94 11.01 11.73
CA MET A 1 44.13 9.60 12.19
C MET A 1 44.42 8.61 11.06
N LYS A 2 43.60 8.47 10.02
CA LYS A 2 43.83 7.53 8.90
C LYS A 2 45.18 7.73 8.17
N GLN A 3 45.57 8.99 7.93
CA GLN A 3 46.86 9.33 7.33
C GLN A 3 48.05 8.95 8.24
N LEU A 4 47.91 9.11 9.56
CA LEU A 4 48.92 8.75 10.54
C LEU A 4 49.09 7.23 10.63
N LEU A 5 47.99 6.48 10.64
CA LEU A 5 48.01 5.01 10.58
C LEU A 5 48.77 4.51 9.34
N ARG A 6 48.44 5.04 8.15
CA ARG A 6 49.15 4.69 6.89
C ARG A 6 50.64 5.04 6.93
N ARG A 7 51.02 6.14 7.59
CA ARG A 7 52.44 6.52 7.77
C ARG A 7 53.17 5.55 8.69
N LEU A 8 52.56 5.14 9.81
CA LEU A 8 53.12 4.17 10.74
C LEU A 8 53.21 2.76 10.13
N GLU A 9 52.21 2.35 9.35
CA GLU A 9 52.23 1.10 8.59
C GLU A 9 53.40 1.05 7.61
N ARG A 10 53.60 2.12 6.82
CA ARG A 10 54.75 2.23 5.90
C ARG A 10 56.10 2.25 6.63
N ARG A 11 56.17 2.83 7.84
CA ARG A 11 57.38 2.84 8.66
C ARG A 11 57.69 1.43 9.17
N TRP A 12 56.71 0.76 9.76
CA TRP A 12 56.86 -0.62 10.23
C TRP A 12 57.23 -1.60 9.11
N GLN A 13 56.66 -1.43 7.91
CA GLN A 13 57.02 -2.21 6.72
C GLN A 13 58.49 -2.03 6.29
N LYS A 14 59.13 -0.91 6.66
CA LYS A 14 60.55 -0.66 6.35
C LYS A 14 61.49 -1.13 7.45
N THR A 15 61.10 -0.97 8.72
CA THR A 15 61.99 -1.18 9.87
C THR A 15 61.82 -2.55 10.51
N HIS A 16 60.66 -3.20 10.35
CA HIS A 16 60.25 -4.43 11.04
C HIS A 16 60.46 -4.41 12.57
N SER A 17 60.59 -3.22 13.17
CA SER A 17 60.86 -3.07 14.61
C SER A 17 59.64 -3.41 15.46
N LYS A 18 59.87 -4.03 16.63
CA LYS A 18 58.83 -4.29 17.63
C LYS A 18 58.19 -2.99 18.14
N SER A 19 58.96 -1.91 18.23
CA SER A 19 58.47 -0.59 18.67
C SER A 19 57.44 -0.03 17.67
N ASP A 20 57.76 -0.04 16.37
CA ASP A 20 56.86 0.44 15.32
C ASP A 20 55.58 -0.40 15.21
N ARG A 21 55.67 -1.72 15.42
CA ARG A 21 54.49 -2.62 15.47
C ARG A 21 53.53 -2.22 16.60
N THR A 22 54.06 -1.86 17.77
CA THR A 22 53.26 -1.41 18.91
C THR A 22 52.58 -0.08 18.62
N GLN A 23 53.28 0.86 17.96
CA GLN A 23 52.71 2.14 17.55
C GLN A 23 51.59 1.97 16.50
N VAL A 24 51.76 1.09 15.51
CA VAL A 24 50.70 0.76 14.54
C VAL A 24 49.47 0.18 15.25
N ARG A 25 49.66 -0.77 16.16
CA ARG A 25 48.55 -1.38 16.92
C ARG A 25 47.81 -0.36 17.78
N ALA A 26 48.54 0.51 18.49
CA ALA A 26 47.97 1.57 19.30
C ALA A 26 47.17 2.56 18.45
N GLN A 27 47.74 3.01 17.32
CA GLN A 27 47.07 3.93 16.41
C GLN A 27 45.86 3.30 15.71
N HIS A 28 45.92 2.01 15.39
CA HIS A 28 44.80 1.26 14.83
C HIS A 28 43.65 1.17 15.85
N ARG A 29 43.95 0.85 17.12
CA ARG A 29 42.95 0.84 18.19
C ARG A 29 42.32 2.23 18.37
N ALA A 30 43.14 3.29 18.45
CA ALA A 30 42.65 4.65 18.56
C ALA A 30 41.76 5.06 17.37
N TYR A 31 42.13 4.65 16.16
CA TYR A 31 41.33 4.88 14.96
C TYR A 31 39.98 4.14 14.99
N GLN A 32 39.96 2.87 15.42
CA GLN A 32 38.73 2.08 15.56
C GLN A 32 37.81 2.69 16.62
N VAL A 33 38.34 3.08 17.78
CA VAL A 33 37.58 3.78 18.83
C VAL A 33 36.99 5.08 18.30
N ALA A 34 37.77 5.90 17.59
CA ALA A 34 37.28 7.14 17.02
C ALA A 34 36.16 6.92 15.99
N ILE A 35 36.24 5.88 15.15
CA ILE A 35 35.16 5.51 14.24
C ILE A 35 33.92 5.10 15.01
N ALA A 36 34.07 4.23 16.02
CA ALA A 36 32.95 3.75 16.82
C ALA A 36 32.25 4.90 17.54
N THR A 37 33.01 5.81 18.16
CA THR A 37 32.49 7.01 18.80
C THR A 37 31.79 7.93 17.81
N ALA A 38 32.41 8.22 16.66
CA ALA A 38 31.79 9.08 15.64
C ALA A 38 30.48 8.49 15.09
N LYS A 39 30.45 7.17 14.82
CA LYS A 39 29.23 6.47 14.41
C LYS A 39 28.16 6.54 15.50
N LYS A 40 28.52 6.24 16.76
CA LYS A 40 27.61 6.32 17.90
C LYS A 40 27.00 7.72 18.00
N THR A 41 27.83 8.77 18.02
CA THR A 41 27.36 10.15 18.10
C THR A 41 26.43 10.53 16.94
N PHE A 42 26.80 10.16 15.70
CA PHE A 42 25.97 10.43 14.52
C PHE A 42 24.60 9.77 14.60
N PHE A 43 24.54 8.47 14.92
CA PHE A 43 23.28 7.74 14.99
C PHE A 43 22.45 8.12 16.22
N THR A 44 23.08 8.39 17.37
CA THR A 44 22.37 8.93 18.54
C THR A 44 21.71 10.28 18.22
N ALA A 45 22.42 11.19 17.54
CA ALA A 45 21.84 12.47 17.10
C ALA A 45 20.74 12.28 16.03
N SER A 46 20.94 11.34 15.10
CA SER A 46 19.94 11.02 14.06
C SER A 46 18.67 10.43 14.65
N ILE A 47 18.77 9.57 15.67
CA ILE A 47 17.63 9.01 16.40
C ILE A 47 16.92 10.12 17.19
N ALA A 48 17.66 10.95 17.94
CA ALA A 48 17.07 12.05 18.69
C ALA A 48 16.33 13.05 17.80
N SER A 49 16.89 13.40 16.63
CA SER A 49 16.22 14.28 15.65
C SER A 49 15.00 13.65 14.96
N ALA A 50 14.79 12.33 15.11
CA ALA A 50 13.69 11.58 14.53
C ALA A 50 12.57 11.23 15.53
N GLU A 51 12.64 11.72 16.77
CA GLU A 51 11.75 11.37 17.90
C GLU A 51 10.25 11.45 17.54
N ASN A 52 9.86 12.42 16.72
CA ASN A 52 8.45 12.64 16.32
C ASN A 52 8.10 12.08 14.94
N SER A 53 8.94 11.21 14.34
CA SER A 53 8.68 10.64 13.02
C SER A 53 9.14 9.19 12.92
N SER A 54 8.18 8.27 13.09
CA SER A 54 8.37 6.83 12.92
C SER A 54 9.03 6.48 11.58
N ARG A 55 8.65 7.14 10.48
CA ARG A 55 9.28 6.98 9.15
C ARG A 55 10.77 7.32 9.16
N ARG A 56 11.16 8.44 9.78
CA ARG A 56 12.57 8.85 9.87
C ARG A 56 13.35 7.92 10.78
N LEU A 57 12.78 7.54 11.92
CA LEU A 57 13.37 6.58 12.85
C LEU A 57 13.66 5.24 12.15
N PHE A 58 12.66 4.70 11.44
CA PHE A 58 12.80 3.47 10.66
C PHE A 58 13.89 3.60 9.59
N GLN A 59 13.98 4.74 8.91
CA GLN A 59 15.03 4.99 7.93
C GLN A 59 16.44 5.03 8.57
N VAL A 60 16.57 5.61 9.77
CA VAL A 60 17.83 5.62 10.53
C VAL A 60 18.23 4.21 10.94
N VAL A 61 17.28 3.41 11.46
CA VAL A 61 17.50 1.99 11.82
C VAL A 61 17.88 1.17 10.60
N ARG A 62 17.18 1.35 9.47
CA ARG A 62 17.51 0.65 8.23
C ARG A 62 18.90 1.01 7.73
N ASN A 63 19.31 2.28 7.78
CA ASN A 63 20.66 2.68 7.38
C ASN A 63 21.75 2.11 8.33
N LEU A 64 21.39 1.80 9.58
CA LEU A 64 22.26 1.13 10.55
C LEU A 64 22.45 -0.36 10.24
N THR A 65 21.35 -1.06 9.93
CA THR A 65 21.33 -2.52 9.70
C THR A 65 21.71 -2.90 8.28
N GLU A 66 21.34 -2.06 7.31
CA GLU A 66 21.53 -2.23 5.88
C GLU A 66 22.12 -0.93 5.29
N PRO A 67 23.43 -0.69 5.48
CA PRO A 67 24.06 0.51 4.93
C PRO A 67 23.89 0.52 3.40
N PRO A 68 23.48 1.65 2.80
CA PRO A 68 23.30 1.74 1.36
C PRO A 68 24.60 1.37 0.65
N LEU A 69 24.48 0.48 -0.35
CA LEU A 69 25.61 0.13 -1.22
C LEU A 69 26.16 1.41 -1.86
N PRO A 70 27.49 1.52 -2.06
CA PRO A 70 28.04 2.62 -2.83
C PRO A 70 27.35 2.64 -4.19
N PRO A 71 26.96 3.81 -4.73
CA PRO A 71 26.39 3.88 -6.06
C PRO A 71 27.40 3.25 -7.03
N GLY A 72 27.04 2.11 -7.60
CA GLY A 72 27.79 1.52 -8.70
C GLY A 72 27.78 2.46 -9.92
N PRO A 73 28.60 2.21 -10.94
CA PRO A 73 28.48 2.92 -12.20
C PRO A 73 27.04 2.74 -12.71
N CYS A 74 26.26 3.81 -12.63
CA CYS A 74 24.86 3.85 -13.04
C CYS A 74 24.84 3.73 -14.57
N LYS A 75 24.77 2.51 -15.08
CA LYS A 75 24.16 2.30 -16.38
C LYS A 75 22.67 2.38 -16.12
N ASP A 76 22.10 3.58 -16.08
CA ASP A 76 20.65 3.71 -16.11
C ASP A 76 20.19 2.99 -17.37
N PRO A 77 19.47 1.87 -17.25
CA PRO A 77 18.92 1.21 -18.40
C PRO A 77 17.92 2.19 -19.00
N LYS A 78 18.16 2.61 -20.25
CA LYS A 78 17.23 3.47 -21.00
C LYS A 78 16.01 2.65 -21.40
N ILE A 79 15.16 2.34 -20.42
CA ILE A 79 13.84 1.78 -20.65
C ILE A 79 12.93 2.95 -21.07
N SER A 80 12.26 2.84 -22.22
CA SER A 80 11.40 3.91 -22.71
C SER A 80 10.14 4.06 -21.84
N CYS A 81 9.57 5.27 -21.81
CA CYS A 81 8.28 5.51 -21.18
C CYS A 81 7.17 4.62 -21.76
N ASN A 82 7.19 4.38 -23.07
CA ASN A 82 6.23 3.51 -23.75
C ASN A 82 6.41 2.04 -23.37
N ASP A 83 7.64 1.57 -23.15
CA ASP A 83 7.89 0.21 -22.68
C ASP A 83 7.33 -0.01 -21.28
N PHE A 84 7.51 0.96 -20.37
CA PHE A 84 6.88 0.92 -19.05
C PHE A 84 5.36 0.96 -19.12
N ALA A 85 4.79 1.85 -19.94
CA ALA A 85 3.34 1.96 -20.10
C ALA A 85 2.73 0.64 -20.57
N LYS A 86 3.33 0.07 -21.63
CA LYS A 86 2.94 -1.24 -22.15
C LYS A 86 3.14 -2.34 -21.12
N PHE A 87 4.27 -2.39 -20.43
CA PHE A 87 4.55 -3.41 -19.42
C PHE A 87 3.51 -3.40 -18.29
N PHE A 88 3.18 -2.23 -17.74
CA PHE A 88 2.17 -2.13 -16.69
C PHE A 88 0.79 -2.55 -17.20
N ALA A 89 0.40 -2.15 -18.41
CA ALA A 89 -0.88 -2.53 -18.97
C ALA A 89 -0.98 -4.02 -19.34
N ASP A 90 0.05 -4.58 -19.97
CA ASP A 90 0.13 -5.99 -20.34
C ASP A 90 0.08 -6.88 -19.09
N LYS A 91 0.72 -6.45 -17.98
CA LYS A 91 0.65 -7.14 -16.70
C LYS A 91 -0.79 -7.27 -16.20
N ILE A 92 -1.56 -6.19 -16.21
CA ILE A 92 -2.97 -6.20 -15.77
C ILE A 92 -3.83 -7.03 -16.72
N THR A 93 -3.62 -6.88 -18.03
CA THR A 93 -4.32 -7.67 -19.05
C THR A 93 -4.05 -9.18 -18.89
N HIS A 94 -2.81 -9.57 -18.57
CA HIS A 94 -2.45 -10.95 -18.30
C HIS A 94 -3.16 -11.50 -17.06
N ILE A 95 -3.18 -10.73 -15.96
CA ILE A 95 -3.87 -11.12 -14.74
C ILE A 95 -5.36 -11.36 -15.03
N TRP A 96 -6.02 -10.42 -15.72
CA TRP A 96 -7.42 -10.58 -16.10
C TRP A 96 -7.68 -11.78 -17.00
N LYS A 97 -6.79 -12.04 -17.97
CA LYS A 97 -6.90 -13.22 -18.84
C LYS A 97 -6.81 -14.52 -18.05
N GLU A 98 -5.89 -14.62 -17.09
CA GLU A 98 -5.80 -15.79 -16.21
C GLU A 98 -7.06 -15.95 -15.36
N LEU A 99 -7.55 -14.86 -14.75
CA LEU A 99 -8.77 -14.87 -13.96
C LEU A 99 -9.97 -15.33 -14.80
N ASP A 100 -10.14 -14.81 -16.01
CA ASP A 100 -11.23 -15.18 -16.91
C ASP A 100 -11.16 -16.65 -17.34
N THR A 101 -9.95 -17.22 -17.52
CA THR A 101 -9.82 -18.67 -17.76
C THR A 101 -10.28 -19.51 -16.57
N THR A 102 -10.06 -19.03 -15.35
CA THR A 102 -10.50 -19.71 -14.12
C THR A 102 -12.01 -19.57 -13.90
N VAL A 103 -12.58 -18.39 -14.16
CA VAL A 103 -14.03 -18.10 -14.13
C VAL A 103 -14.78 -18.96 -15.15
N GLY A 104 -14.33 -18.96 -16.41
CA GLY A 104 -14.94 -19.73 -17.50
C GLY A 104 -14.95 -21.25 -17.29
N ALA A 105 -14.12 -21.76 -16.38
CA ALA A 105 -14.06 -23.19 -16.01
C ALA A 105 -15.09 -23.60 -14.94
N GLY A 106 -15.93 -22.68 -14.43
CA GLY A 106 -17.06 -23.04 -13.55
C GLY A 106 -17.40 -22.06 -12.42
N LEU A 107 -16.65 -20.96 -12.25
CA LEU A 107 -16.94 -19.93 -11.25
C LEU A 107 -17.63 -18.76 -11.96
N GLY A 108 -18.93 -18.56 -11.75
CA GLY A 108 -19.60 -17.36 -12.28
C GLY A 108 -19.02 -16.10 -11.66
N ARG A 109 -18.90 -15.00 -12.42
CA ARG A 109 -18.62 -13.67 -11.83
C ARG A 109 -19.74 -13.37 -10.84
N GLU A 110 -19.37 -12.94 -9.64
CA GLU A 110 -20.33 -12.57 -8.62
C GLU A 110 -21.03 -11.29 -9.08
N SER A 111 -22.23 -11.42 -9.64
CA SER A 111 -23.13 -10.27 -9.71
C SER A 111 -23.63 -10.08 -8.29
N ALA A 112 -23.27 -8.97 -7.65
CA ALA A 112 -23.66 -8.63 -6.30
C ALA A 112 -25.18 -8.34 -6.24
N ARG A 113 -26.01 -9.35 -6.55
CA ARG A 113 -27.46 -9.30 -6.38
C ARG A 113 -27.78 -9.80 -4.99
N ALA A 114 -27.79 -8.85 -4.05
CA ALA A 114 -28.80 -8.64 -3.02
C ALA A 114 -28.22 -7.93 -1.78
N LEU A 115 -27.75 -6.70 -1.93
CA LEU A 115 -27.93 -5.71 -0.88
C LEU A 115 -29.14 -4.87 -1.31
N SER A 116 -30.33 -5.39 -1.02
CA SER A 116 -31.59 -4.62 -1.11
C SER A 116 -31.59 -3.56 0.00
N GLY A 117 -30.74 -2.54 -0.14
CA GLY A 117 -30.72 -1.37 0.72
C GLY A 117 -31.66 -0.31 0.19
N GLN A 118 -32.48 0.27 1.07
CA GLN A 118 -33.08 1.58 0.77
C GLN A 118 -31.96 2.57 0.43
N VAL A 119 -32.16 3.39 -0.59
CA VAL A 119 -31.18 4.41 -0.95
C VAL A 119 -31.09 5.43 0.19
N ALA A 120 -29.99 5.39 0.93
CA ALA A 120 -29.75 6.23 2.11
C ALA A 120 -28.87 7.46 1.80
N TRP A 121 -28.18 7.45 0.65
CA TRP A 121 -27.26 8.50 0.25
C TRP A 121 -27.37 8.82 -1.25
N ASN A 122 -28.32 9.72 -1.56
CA ASN A 122 -28.64 10.11 -2.94
C ASN A 122 -27.87 11.33 -3.47
N GLN A 123 -27.33 12.16 -2.58
CA GLN A 123 -26.66 13.40 -2.94
C GLN A 123 -25.56 13.73 -1.93
N PHE A 124 -24.50 14.37 -2.41
CA PHE A 124 -23.50 15.00 -1.57
C PHE A 124 -24.05 16.30 -0.94
N GLN A 125 -23.51 16.67 0.20
CA GLN A 125 -23.71 17.99 0.79
C GLN A 125 -22.80 18.99 0.08
N SER A 126 -23.33 20.18 -0.20
CA SER A 126 -22.51 21.30 -0.68
C SER A 126 -21.57 21.78 0.42
N VAL A 127 -20.39 22.23 0.01
CA VAL A 127 -19.36 22.78 0.91
C VAL A 127 -19.30 24.29 0.82
N THR A 128 -18.77 24.94 1.86
CA THR A 128 -18.52 26.38 1.85
C THR A 128 -17.07 26.71 1.45
N PRO A 129 -16.76 27.97 1.09
CA PRO A 129 -15.37 28.39 0.89
C PRO A 129 -14.47 28.14 2.10
N GLU A 130 -15.00 28.25 3.32
CA GLU A 130 -14.27 27.95 4.56
C GLU A 130 -13.95 26.46 4.70
N ASP A 131 -14.84 25.57 4.28
CA ASP A 131 -14.57 24.13 4.24
C ASP A 131 -13.43 23.82 3.28
N VAL A 132 -13.43 24.44 2.10
CA VAL A 132 -12.38 24.28 1.09
C VAL A 132 -11.05 24.85 1.60
N ASP A 133 -11.06 26.01 2.25
CA ASP A 133 -9.84 26.58 2.86
C ASP A 133 -9.28 25.69 3.97
N ARG A 134 -10.15 25.16 4.85
CA ARG A 134 -9.78 24.21 5.91
C ARG A 134 -9.08 22.99 5.32
N LEU A 135 -9.63 22.42 4.25
CA LEU A 135 -9.06 21.28 3.55
C LEU A 135 -7.71 21.62 2.93
N LEU A 136 -7.62 22.70 2.17
CA LEU A 136 -6.37 23.17 1.55
C LEU A 136 -5.27 23.40 2.60
N GLY A 137 -5.62 23.93 3.77
CA GLY A 137 -4.71 24.11 4.89
C GLY A 137 -4.03 22.80 5.32
N ARG A 138 -4.81 21.72 5.46
CA ARG A 138 -4.35 20.40 5.92
C ARG A 138 -3.54 19.63 4.88
N VAL A 139 -3.83 19.79 3.58
CA VAL A 139 -3.23 18.97 2.51
C VAL A 139 -1.79 19.39 2.23
N LYS A 140 -0.88 18.41 2.09
CA LYS A 140 0.47 18.69 1.57
C LYS A 140 0.39 19.02 0.07
N PRO A 141 0.95 20.15 -0.40
CA PRO A 141 0.93 20.47 -1.83
C PRO A 141 1.76 19.42 -2.60
N THR A 142 1.12 18.74 -3.54
CA THR A 142 1.77 17.80 -4.48
C THR A 142 1.50 18.27 -5.90
N THR A 143 2.52 18.81 -6.55
CA THR A 143 2.40 19.30 -7.93
C THR A 143 2.41 18.14 -8.92
N CYS A 144 1.38 18.09 -9.75
CA CYS A 144 1.32 17.28 -10.95
C CYS A 144 1.92 18.01 -12.14
N LEU A 145 2.45 17.26 -13.11
CA LEU A 145 2.90 17.82 -14.39
C LEU A 145 1.73 18.46 -15.17
N LEU A 146 0.52 17.94 -14.96
CA LEU A 146 -0.71 18.42 -15.59
C LEU A 146 -1.35 19.61 -14.84
N ASP A 147 -0.80 20.00 -13.69
CA ASP A 147 -1.33 21.17 -12.99
C ASP A 147 -0.99 22.45 -13.76
N PRO A 148 -1.93 23.41 -13.87
CA PRO A 148 -1.68 24.67 -14.58
C PRO A 148 -0.64 25.53 -13.87
N CYS A 149 -0.45 25.33 -12.56
CA CYS A 149 0.58 25.99 -11.77
C CYS A 149 1.00 25.10 -10.59
N PRO A 150 2.16 25.38 -9.96
CA PRO A 150 2.58 24.64 -8.77
C PRO A 150 1.54 24.72 -7.64
N SER A 151 1.22 23.59 -7.00
CA SER A 151 0.16 23.53 -5.99
C SER A 151 0.41 24.41 -4.75
N TRP A 152 1.67 24.75 -4.47
CA TRP A 152 2.00 25.69 -3.40
C TRP A 152 1.45 27.10 -3.68
N LEU A 153 1.36 27.50 -4.96
CA LEU A 153 0.82 28.80 -5.34
C LEU A 153 -0.69 28.87 -5.08
N ILE A 154 -1.40 27.76 -5.31
CA ILE A 154 -2.82 27.61 -4.96
C ILE A 154 -2.99 27.74 -3.44
N LYS A 155 -2.11 27.10 -2.65
CA LYS A 155 -2.15 27.22 -1.18
C LYS A 155 -1.87 28.64 -0.67
N VAL A 156 -0.93 29.36 -1.28
CA VAL A 156 -0.60 30.74 -0.86
C VAL A 156 -1.74 31.70 -1.17
N ASN A 157 -2.46 31.49 -2.28
CA ASN A 157 -3.55 32.36 -2.73
C ASN A 157 -4.95 31.79 -2.39
N ARG A 158 -5.05 30.96 -1.36
CA ARG A 158 -6.29 30.27 -0.97
C ARG A 158 -7.44 31.21 -0.62
N GLU A 159 -7.15 32.38 -0.05
CA GLU A 159 -8.16 33.40 0.28
C GLU A 159 -8.83 33.99 -0.98
N GLY A 160 -8.06 34.19 -2.06
CA GLY A 160 -8.59 34.74 -3.31
C GLY A 160 -9.17 33.70 -4.27
N LEU A 161 -8.77 32.43 -4.14
CA LEU A 161 -9.22 31.33 -5.00
C LEU A 161 -10.34 30.48 -4.36
N GLY A 162 -10.60 30.65 -3.08
CA GLY A 162 -11.53 29.82 -2.29
C GLY A 162 -12.92 29.70 -2.91
N ASP A 163 -13.52 30.83 -3.28
CA ASP A 163 -14.87 30.86 -3.86
C ASP A 163 -14.95 30.13 -5.21
N GLY A 164 -13.95 30.34 -6.08
CA GLY A 164 -13.89 29.68 -7.38
C GLY A 164 -13.70 28.16 -7.25
N LEU A 165 -12.80 27.74 -6.35
CA LEU A 165 -12.58 26.32 -6.06
C LEU A 165 -13.81 25.67 -5.44
N CYS A 166 -14.48 26.36 -4.52
CA CYS A 166 -15.74 25.94 -3.92
C CYS A 166 -16.83 25.76 -4.98
N GLY A 167 -16.97 26.70 -5.92
CA GLY A 167 -17.89 26.59 -7.04
C GLY A 167 -17.63 25.34 -7.90
N VAL A 168 -16.37 25.07 -8.24
CA VAL A 168 -15.99 23.87 -9.02
C VAL A 168 -16.29 22.58 -8.27
N VAL A 169 -15.96 22.51 -6.98
CA VAL A 169 -16.28 21.35 -6.13
C VAL A 169 -17.78 21.12 -6.09
N ASN A 170 -18.57 22.14 -5.73
CA ASN A 170 -20.01 22.02 -5.61
C ASN A 170 -20.69 21.68 -6.94
N ALA A 171 -20.22 22.22 -8.06
CA ALA A 171 -20.70 21.83 -9.38
C ALA A 171 -20.48 20.33 -9.62
N SER A 172 -19.27 19.83 -9.38
CA SER A 172 -18.93 18.41 -9.52
C SER A 172 -19.84 17.51 -8.66
N LEU A 173 -20.06 17.89 -7.40
CA LEU A 173 -20.90 17.15 -6.45
C LEU A 173 -22.39 17.14 -6.87
N CYS A 174 -22.92 18.31 -7.25
CA CYS A 174 -24.32 18.48 -7.64
C CYS A 174 -24.64 17.80 -8.97
N GLU A 175 -23.74 17.85 -9.94
CA GLU A 175 -23.90 17.24 -11.25
C GLU A 175 -23.58 15.73 -11.25
N GLY A 176 -23.06 15.19 -10.14
CA GLY A 176 -22.67 13.80 -10.05
C GLY A 176 -21.57 13.42 -11.05
N THR A 177 -20.64 14.33 -11.34
CA THR A 177 -19.63 14.14 -12.39
C THR A 177 -18.25 14.61 -11.92
N PHE A 178 -17.24 13.75 -12.07
CA PHE A 178 -15.85 14.12 -11.82
C PHE A 178 -15.26 14.78 -13.08
N PRO A 179 -14.56 15.93 -12.99
CA PRO A 179 -14.13 16.66 -14.18
C PRO A 179 -13.17 15.87 -15.07
N ASP A 180 -13.49 15.75 -16.36
CA ASP A 180 -12.70 14.94 -17.32
C ASP A 180 -11.22 15.35 -17.42
N PRO A 181 -10.84 16.65 -17.45
CA PRO A 181 -9.43 17.04 -17.48
C PRO A 181 -8.62 16.57 -16.26
N LEU A 182 -9.30 16.22 -15.16
CA LEU A 182 -8.67 15.78 -13.91
C LEU A 182 -8.57 14.24 -13.82
N LYS A 183 -9.10 13.50 -14.81
CA LYS A 183 -9.06 12.02 -14.86
C LYS A 183 -7.72 11.47 -15.34
N GLU A 184 -6.90 12.30 -15.98
CA GLU A 184 -5.58 11.90 -16.46
C GLU A 184 -4.57 11.77 -15.32
N ALA A 185 -3.87 10.63 -15.27
CA ALA A 185 -2.85 10.31 -14.27
C ALA A 185 -1.45 10.29 -14.90
N VAL A 186 -0.48 10.91 -14.22
CA VAL A 186 0.95 10.81 -14.61
C VAL A 186 1.64 9.77 -13.75
N ILE A 187 1.97 8.62 -14.34
CA ILE A 187 2.67 7.53 -13.68
C ILE A 187 4.16 7.81 -13.62
N LYS A 188 4.73 7.76 -12.42
CA LYS A 188 6.17 7.78 -12.20
C LYS A 188 6.62 6.39 -11.75
N PRO A 189 7.36 5.63 -12.58
CA PRO A 189 7.88 4.33 -12.18
C PRO A 189 8.83 4.49 -10.99
N LEU A 190 8.48 3.88 -9.86
CA LEU A 190 9.30 3.92 -8.65
C LEU A 190 9.87 2.55 -8.34
N LEU A 191 11.19 2.43 -8.24
CA LEU A 191 11.84 1.18 -7.89
C LEU A 191 11.41 0.70 -6.49
N LYS A 192 10.95 -0.54 -6.37
CA LYS A 192 10.40 -1.14 -5.14
C LYS A 192 11.40 -1.12 -3.99
N LYS A 193 12.66 -1.45 -4.28
CA LYS A 193 13.80 -1.42 -3.34
C LYS A 193 15.04 -0.98 -4.10
N THR A 194 15.89 -0.16 -3.47
CA THR A 194 17.12 0.35 -4.08
C THR A 194 18.16 -0.71 -4.39
N SER A 195 18.03 -1.91 -3.81
CA SER A 195 18.90 -3.07 -4.06
C SER A 195 18.48 -3.92 -5.25
N LEU A 196 17.28 -3.70 -5.80
CA LEU A 196 16.78 -4.46 -6.94
C LEU A 196 17.37 -3.93 -8.25
N ASP A 197 17.45 -4.81 -9.25
CA ASP A 197 17.96 -4.48 -10.57
C ASP A 197 17.07 -3.42 -11.26
N PRO A 198 17.61 -2.22 -11.56
CA PRO A 198 16.89 -1.17 -12.30
C PRO A 198 16.58 -1.55 -13.75
N ALA A 199 17.25 -2.56 -14.33
CA ALA A 199 16.97 -3.00 -15.70
C ALA A 199 15.70 -3.86 -15.82
N SER A 200 15.17 -4.34 -14.71
CA SER A 200 13.96 -5.14 -14.68
C SER A 200 12.72 -4.30 -14.36
N MET A 201 11.82 -4.15 -15.34
CA MET A 201 10.55 -3.42 -15.18
C MET A 201 9.66 -4.01 -14.07
N ALA A 202 9.77 -5.30 -13.79
CA ALA A 202 9.05 -5.97 -12.70
C ALA A 202 9.41 -5.43 -11.30
N ASN A 203 10.56 -4.75 -11.17
CA ASN A 203 11.01 -4.15 -9.92
C ASN A 203 10.42 -2.75 -9.68
N TYR A 204 9.60 -2.21 -10.59
CA TYR A 204 9.00 -0.88 -10.46
C TYR A 204 7.54 -0.95 -10.01
N ARG A 205 7.09 0.11 -9.34
CA ARG A 205 5.68 0.39 -9.00
C ARG A 205 5.15 1.55 -9.85
N PRO A 206 3.94 1.46 -10.39
CA PRO A 206 3.31 2.56 -11.12
C PRO A 206 2.66 3.56 -10.15
N VAL A 207 3.43 4.51 -9.61
CA VAL A 207 2.88 5.52 -8.68
C VAL A 207 2.18 6.62 -9.47
N SER A 208 0.88 6.84 -9.22
CA SER A 208 0.10 7.88 -9.91
C SER A 208 0.31 9.25 -9.27
N ASN A 209 0.77 10.20 -10.07
CA ASN A 209 0.74 11.62 -9.74
C ASN A 209 -0.51 12.23 -10.38
N LEU A 210 -1.52 12.51 -9.54
CA LEU A 210 -2.80 13.05 -9.96
C LEU A 210 -2.83 14.58 -9.84
N PRO A 211 -3.60 15.28 -10.69
CA PRO A 211 -3.81 16.72 -10.60
C PRO A 211 -4.25 17.17 -9.20
N PHE A 212 -3.66 18.25 -8.70
CA PHE A 212 -3.92 18.73 -7.34
C PHE A 212 -5.38 19.13 -7.13
N LEU A 213 -6.00 19.79 -8.12
CA LEU A 213 -7.42 20.15 -8.06
C LEU A 213 -8.33 18.91 -7.99
N GLY A 214 -7.98 17.84 -8.72
CA GLY A 214 -8.71 16.57 -8.65
C GLY A 214 -8.69 16.01 -7.22
N LYS A 215 -7.52 16.04 -6.58
CA LYS A 215 -7.38 15.66 -5.17
C LYS A 215 -8.25 16.53 -4.25
N VAL A 216 -8.37 17.84 -4.47
CA VAL A 216 -9.23 18.69 -3.63
C VAL A 216 -10.68 18.22 -3.68
N ILE A 217 -11.21 17.92 -4.86
CA ILE A 217 -12.57 17.38 -5.02
C ILE A 217 -12.68 16.01 -4.33
N GLU A 218 -11.70 15.13 -4.54
CA GLU A 218 -11.67 13.82 -3.87
C GLU A 218 -11.64 13.91 -2.34
N TRP A 219 -10.96 14.91 -1.75
CA TRP A 219 -10.94 15.10 -0.28
C TRP A 219 -12.33 15.43 0.25
N VAL A 220 -13.07 16.29 -0.44
CA VAL A 220 -14.44 16.64 -0.05
C VAL A 220 -15.35 15.42 -0.11
N VAL A 221 -15.24 14.64 -1.19
CA VAL A 221 -15.98 13.37 -1.31
C VAL A 221 -15.54 12.38 -0.24
N ALA A 222 -14.25 12.30 0.08
CA ALA A 222 -13.71 11.39 1.08
C ALA A 222 -14.20 11.72 2.50
N GLU A 223 -14.25 13.01 2.89
CA GLU A 223 -14.81 13.40 4.20
C GLU A 223 -16.28 12.97 4.33
N GLN A 224 -17.09 13.21 3.29
CA GLN A 224 -18.51 12.82 3.31
C GLN A 224 -18.68 11.30 3.23
N PHE A 225 -17.87 10.61 2.43
CA PHE A 225 -17.95 9.16 2.31
C PHE A 225 -17.52 8.48 3.62
N GLN A 226 -16.48 8.97 4.28
CA GLN A 226 -16.00 8.43 5.56
C GLN A 226 -17.09 8.55 6.63
N ALA A 227 -17.73 9.73 6.76
CA ALA A 227 -18.83 9.93 7.69
C ALA A 227 -19.97 8.92 7.45
N ARG A 228 -20.31 8.66 6.18
CA ARG A 228 -21.34 7.66 5.83
C ARG A 228 -20.96 6.23 6.19
N LEU A 229 -19.69 5.87 6.00
CA LEU A 229 -19.20 4.53 6.36
C LEU A 229 -19.20 4.31 7.87
N GLU A 230 -18.92 5.35 8.66
CA GLU A 230 -18.95 5.33 10.12
C GLU A 230 -20.39 5.28 10.65
N ASP A 231 -21.30 6.13 10.15
CA ASP A 231 -22.70 6.17 10.58
C ASP A 231 -23.43 4.84 10.39
N ALA A 232 -23.03 4.10 9.35
CA ALA A 232 -23.70 2.88 8.96
C ALA A 232 -22.97 1.60 9.41
N ASP A 233 -21.86 1.71 10.16
CA ASP A 233 -21.01 0.59 10.61
C ASP A 233 -20.61 -0.39 9.48
N HIS A 234 -20.31 0.15 8.29
CA HIS A 234 -20.04 -0.66 7.10
C HIS A 234 -18.58 -1.08 6.95
N LEU A 235 -17.68 -0.64 7.85
CA LEU A 235 -16.28 -1.02 7.82
C LEU A 235 -16.08 -2.34 8.56
N ASP A 236 -15.36 -3.30 7.94
CA ASP A 236 -15.00 -4.53 8.64
C ASP A 236 -14.16 -4.18 9.89
N PRO A 237 -14.54 -4.62 11.10
CA PRO A 237 -13.80 -4.31 12.32
C PRO A 237 -12.35 -4.82 12.31
N PHE A 238 -12.06 -5.84 11.48
CA PHE A 238 -10.74 -6.44 11.35
C PHE A 238 -9.94 -5.91 10.16
N GLN A 239 -10.50 -5.00 9.37
CA GLN A 239 -9.72 -4.20 8.42
C GLN A 239 -9.17 -2.99 9.16
N SER A 240 -7.84 -2.93 9.32
CA SER A 240 -7.12 -1.83 9.96
C SER A 240 -6.45 -0.88 8.95
N GLY A 241 -6.28 -1.31 7.70
CA GLY A 241 -5.67 -0.49 6.66
C GLY A 241 -6.54 0.73 6.32
N PHE A 242 -5.90 1.88 6.16
CA PHE A 242 -6.54 3.13 5.70
C PHE A 242 -7.71 3.61 6.57
N ARG A 243 -7.75 3.23 7.84
CA ARG A 243 -8.76 3.71 8.79
C ARG A 243 -8.18 4.72 9.78
N PRO A 244 -8.93 5.78 10.11
CA PRO A 244 -8.56 6.66 11.21
C PRO A 244 -8.35 5.85 12.50
N HIS A 245 -7.33 6.18 13.29
CA HIS A 245 -7.01 5.54 14.57
C HIS A 245 -6.55 4.06 14.52
N HIS A 246 -6.43 3.46 13.34
CA HIS A 246 -5.80 2.15 13.16
C HIS A 246 -4.40 2.30 12.53
N GLY A 247 -3.47 1.43 12.92
CA GLY A 247 -2.12 1.39 12.38
C GLY A 247 -1.58 -0.03 12.28
N THR A 248 -0.39 -0.18 11.72
CA THR A 248 0.27 -1.50 11.63
C THR A 248 0.54 -2.09 13.00
N GLU A 249 0.82 -1.25 13.99
CA GLU A 249 1.06 -1.67 15.38
C GLU A 249 -0.21 -2.20 16.04
N THR A 250 -1.35 -1.53 15.86
CA THR A 250 -2.62 -1.99 16.45
C THR A 250 -3.06 -3.32 15.86
N ALA A 251 -2.91 -3.49 14.53
CA ALA A 251 -3.21 -4.75 13.85
C ALA A 251 -2.29 -5.89 14.34
N LEU A 252 -0.98 -5.61 14.45
CA LEU A 252 -0.01 -6.61 14.94
C LEU A 252 -0.26 -7.00 16.40
N VAL A 253 -0.56 -6.02 17.26
CA VAL A 253 -0.85 -6.27 18.68
C VAL A 253 -2.10 -7.14 18.81
N ALA A 254 -3.17 -6.84 18.07
CA ALA A 254 -4.40 -7.63 18.08
C ALA A 254 -4.13 -9.09 17.66
N LEU A 255 -3.47 -9.31 16.51
CA LEU A 255 -3.12 -10.66 16.06
C LEU A 255 -2.25 -11.41 17.09
N VAL A 256 -1.20 -10.77 17.60
CA VAL A 256 -0.29 -11.41 18.56
C VAL A 256 -1.00 -11.76 19.86
N ASP A 257 -1.93 -10.92 20.32
CA ASP A 257 -2.73 -11.21 21.51
C ASP A 257 -3.65 -12.42 21.28
N ASP A 258 -4.35 -12.48 20.14
CA ASP A 258 -5.19 -13.64 19.77
C ASP A 258 -4.40 -14.95 19.77
N LEU A 259 -3.21 -14.93 19.15
CA LEU A 259 -2.32 -16.09 19.09
C LEU A 259 -1.79 -16.49 20.48
N ARG A 260 -1.50 -15.52 21.35
CA ARG A 260 -1.08 -15.78 22.74
C ARG A 260 -2.21 -16.36 23.56
N GLN A 261 -3.42 -15.82 23.45
CA GLN A 261 -4.59 -16.35 24.14
C GLN A 261 -4.87 -17.81 23.74
N ALA A 262 -4.77 -18.13 22.44
CA ALA A 262 -4.89 -19.51 21.97
C ALA A 262 -3.83 -20.43 22.61
N ARG A 263 -2.56 -19.99 22.63
CA ARG A 263 -1.47 -20.74 23.26
C ARG A 263 -1.71 -20.93 24.77
N ASP A 264 -2.20 -19.92 25.47
CA ASP A 264 -2.48 -19.98 26.91
C ASP A 264 -3.65 -20.95 27.22
N LYS A 265 -4.57 -21.15 26.26
CA LYS A 265 -5.58 -22.23 26.28
C LYS A 265 -5.03 -23.62 25.93
N GLY A 266 -3.72 -23.73 25.65
CA GLY A 266 -3.05 -24.96 25.25
C GLY A 266 -3.31 -25.36 23.79
N GLU A 267 -3.78 -24.44 22.96
CA GLU A 267 -4.04 -24.67 21.53
C GLU A 267 -2.77 -24.42 20.69
N SER A 268 -2.71 -25.09 19.54
CA SER A 268 -1.79 -24.74 18.44
C SER A 268 -2.55 -23.93 17.39
N CYS A 269 -1.85 -23.13 16.60
CA CYS A 269 -2.45 -22.29 15.57
C CYS A 269 -1.77 -22.49 14.22
N PHE A 270 -2.56 -22.49 13.14
CA PHE A 270 -2.09 -22.13 11.82
C PHE A 270 -2.30 -20.63 11.61
N LEU A 271 -1.30 -19.96 11.04
CA LEU A 271 -1.37 -18.57 10.58
C LEU A 271 -1.00 -18.55 9.10
N VAL A 272 -1.89 -18.04 8.26
CA VAL A 272 -1.67 -17.89 6.82
C VAL A 272 -1.64 -16.41 6.47
N LEU A 273 -0.60 -16.02 5.74
CA LEU A 273 -0.36 -14.66 5.26
C LEU A 273 -0.62 -14.64 3.75
N LEU A 274 -1.71 -14.00 3.32
CA LEU A 274 -2.09 -13.86 1.92
C LEU A 274 -1.60 -12.51 1.36
N ASP A 275 -1.04 -12.53 0.15
CA ASP A 275 -0.67 -11.34 -0.63
C ASP A 275 -1.40 -11.34 -1.97
N LEU A 276 -1.79 -10.15 -2.44
CA LEU A 276 -2.49 -9.96 -3.71
C LEU A 276 -1.56 -9.45 -4.81
N SER A 277 -1.75 -9.97 -6.01
CA SER A 277 -1.04 -9.50 -7.21
C SER A 277 -1.71 -8.25 -7.77
N ALA A 278 -1.08 -7.09 -7.58
CA ALA A 278 -1.51 -5.81 -8.15
C ALA A 278 -2.94 -5.38 -7.71
N ALA A 279 -3.24 -5.54 -6.41
CA ALA A 279 -4.59 -5.43 -5.85
C ALA A 279 -5.38 -4.17 -6.29
N PHE A 280 -4.78 -2.98 -6.19
CA PHE A 280 -5.43 -1.74 -6.59
C PHE A 280 -5.65 -1.62 -8.10
N ASP A 281 -4.78 -2.23 -8.89
CA ASP A 281 -4.77 -2.10 -10.34
C ASP A 281 -5.77 -3.07 -11.03
N THR A 282 -6.28 -4.08 -10.31
CA THR A 282 -7.19 -5.10 -10.85
C THR A 282 -8.65 -4.93 -10.41
N ILE A 283 -8.98 -3.91 -9.62
CA ILE A 283 -10.35 -3.67 -9.13
C ILE A 283 -11.34 -3.54 -10.30
N ASP A 284 -12.38 -4.38 -10.33
CA ASP A 284 -13.44 -4.27 -11.33
C ASP A 284 -14.35 -3.09 -10.99
N HIS A 285 -14.56 -2.19 -11.96
CA HIS A 285 -15.37 -1.00 -11.74
C HIS A 285 -16.85 -1.33 -11.53
N ASN A 286 -17.39 -2.34 -12.20
CA ASN A 286 -18.80 -2.69 -12.06
C ASN A 286 -19.06 -3.31 -10.69
N ILE A 287 -18.20 -4.24 -10.26
CA ILE A 287 -18.30 -4.86 -8.93
C ILE A 287 -18.18 -3.78 -7.84
N LEU A 288 -17.25 -2.84 -7.99
CA LEU A 288 -17.11 -1.73 -7.04
C LEU A 288 -18.35 -0.84 -7.00
N LEU A 289 -18.94 -0.51 -8.16
CA LEU A 289 -20.16 0.29 -8.24
C LEU A 289 -21.35 -0.45 -7.63
N ASP A 290 -21.54 -1.73 -7.93
CA ASP A 290 -22.61 -2.55 -7.34
C ASP A 290 -22.49 -2.59 -5.81
N ARG A 291 -21.26 -2.67 -5.28
CA ARG A 291 -21.01 -2.61 -3.83
C ARG A 291 -21.38 -1.25 -3.25
N LEU A 292 -21.02 -0.15 -3.91
CA LEU A 292 -21.39 1.20 -3.48
C LEU A 292 -22.92 1.38 -3.48
N GLU A 293 -23.63 0.86 -4.49
CA GLU A 293 -25.09 0.83 -4.52
C GLU A 293 -25.66 -0.01 -3.36
N GLY A 294 -25.02 -1.13 -3.04
CA GLY A 294 -25.35 -1.96 -1.88
C GLY A 294 -25.15 -1.25 -0.53
N LEU A 295 -24.27 -0.25 -0.44
CA LEU A 295 -24.14 0.65 0.73
C LEU A 295 -25.26 1.72 0.80
N GLY A 296 -26.20 1.70 -0.14
CA GLY A 296 -27.27 2.69 -0.25
C GLY A 296 -26.85 3.97 -0.97
N ALA A 297 -25.75 3.97 -1.72
CA ALA A 297 -25.40 5.09 -2.60
C ALA A 297 -26.31 5.09 -3.85
N GLY A 298 -26.89 6.25 -4.16
CA GLY A 298 -27.73 6.42 -5.34
C GLY A 298 -27.65 7.85 -5.89
N GLY A 299 -28.59 8.21 -6.77
CA GLY A 299 -28.69 9.56 -7.32
C GLY A 299 -27.38 10.08 -7.90
N THR A 300 -27.00 11.30 -7.51
CA THR A 300 -25.77 11.95 -8.00
C THR A 300 -24.50 11.34 -7.39
N VAL A 301 -24.60 10.68 -6.23
CA VAL A 301 -23.46 10.03 -5.57
C VAL A 301 -22.92 8.89 -6.40
N ILE A 302 -23.78 7.94 -6.80
CA ILE A 302 -23.32 6.81 -7.61
C ILE A 302 -22.89 7.24 -9.01
N GLN A 303 -23.56 8.25 -9.59
CA GLN A 303 -23.14 8.87 -10.85
C GLN A 303 -21.73 9.45 -10.74
N TRP A 304 -21.41 10.10 -9.62
CA TRP A 304 -20.10 10.68 -9.38
C TRP A 304 -19.03 9.61 -9.29
N PHE A 305 -19.24 8.54 -8.52
CA PHE A 305 -18.29 7.43 -8.45
C PHE A 305 -18.10 6.74 -9.81
N ARG A 306 -19.19 6.55 -10.57
CA ARG A 306 -19.11 6.01 -11.94
C ARG A 306 -18.28 6.92 -12.83
N SER A 307 -18.50 8.23 -12.78
CA SER A 307 -17.72 9.22 -13.54
C SER A 307 -16.26 9.27 -13.09
N PHE A 308 -15.99 9.15 -11.79
CA PHE A 308 -14.64 9.13 -11.23
C PHE A 308 -13.82 7.89 -11.68
N LEU A 309 -14.46 6.73 -11.82
CA LEU A 309 -13.81 5.47 -12.19
C LEU A 309 -13.62 5.34 -13.72
N LEU A 310 -14.60 5.76 -14.51
CA LEU A 310 -14.62 5.56 -15.96
C LEU A 310 -13.91 6.68 -16.73
N GLY A 311 -13.42 6.35 -17.93
CA GLY A 311 -12.79 7.30 -18.84
C GLY A 311 -11.42 7.79 -18.36
N ARG A 312 -10.78 7.06 -17.45
CA ARG A 312 -9.45 7.39 -16.96
C ARG A 312 -8.38 7.00 -17.96
N VAL A 313 -7.35 7.83 -18.02
CA VAL A 313 -6.19 7.64 -18.88
C VAL A 313 -4.94 7.85 -18.04
N GLN A 314 -3.89 7.10 -18.32
CA GLN A 314 -2.59 7.26 -17.69
C GLN A 314 -1.48 7.48 -18.72
N LYS A 315 -0.45 8.24 -18.33
CA LYS A 315 0.79 8.40 -19.10
C LYS A 315 1.98 8.13 -18.20
N VAL A 316 2.98 7.41 -18.68
CA VAL A 316 4.22 7.16 -17.95
C VAL A 316 5.23 8.26 -18.27
N VAL A 317 5.87 8.82 -17.24
CA VAL A 317 6.95 9.80 -17.38
C VAL A 317 8.22 9.28 -16.76
N VAL A 318 9.29 9.25 -17.56
CA VAL A 318 10.66 8.88 -17.16
C VAL A 318 11.61 9.98 -17.60
N GLY A 319 12.22 10.68 -16.65
CA GLY A 319 13.00 11.88 -16.95
C GLY A 319 12.12 12.95 -17.59
N ASP A 320 12.50 13.39 -18.79
CA ASP A 320 11.79 14.42 -19.58
C ASP A 320 10.92 13.81 -20.70
N GLU A 321 10.89 12.47 -20.83
CA GLU A 321 10.06 11.78 -21.81
C GLU A 321 8.70 11.40 -21.23
N CYS A 322 7.70 11.30 -22.11
CA CYS A 322 6.33 10.93 -21.77
C CYS A 322 5.83 9.86 -22.76
N SER A 323 5.10 8.86 -22.26
CA SER A 323 4.47 7.84 -23.09
C SER A 323 3.24 8.36 -23.79
N ASP A 324 2.76 7.58 -24.77
CA ASP A 324 1.40 7.73 -25.27
C ASP A 324 0.37 7.50 -24.15
N PRO A 325 -0.81 8.14 -24.23
CA PRO A 325 -1.91 7.92 -23.30
C PRO A 325 -2.41 6.48 -23.36
N TRP A 326 -2.61 5.86 -22.20
CA TRP A 326 -3.17 4.52 -22.06
C TRP A 326 -4.49 4.58 -21.29
N ALA A 327 -5.57 4.07 -21.89
CA ALA A 327 -6.88 4.02 -21.24
C ALA A 327 -6.93 2.93 -20.16
N LEU A 328 -7.49 3.25 -18.99
CA LEU A 328 -7.68 2.32 -17.89
C LEU A 328 -9.11 1.79 -17.89
N THR A 329 -9.26 0.46 -17.94
CA THR A 329 -10.55 -0.23 -17.93
C THR A 329 -10.91 -0.85 -16.58
N CYS A 330 -9.95 -0.90 -15.66
CA CYS A 330 -10.09 -1.42 -14.31
C CYS A 330 -9.08 -0.73 -13.39
N GLY A 331 -9.16 -1.05 -12.10
CA GLY A 331 -8.31 -0.52 -11.05
C GLY A 331 -8.77 0.83 -10.53
N VAL A 332 -8.23 1.21 -9.38
CA VAL A 332 -8.37 2.55 -8.81
C VAL A 332 -6.97 3.18 -8.71
N PRO A 333 -6.82 4.50 -8.94
CA PRO A 333 -5.50 5.12 -9.08
C PRO A 333 -4.65 5.01 -7.80
N GLN A 334 -3.42 4.50 -7.92
CA GLN A 334 -2.46 4.46 -6.79
C GLN A 334 -1.96 5.87 -6.45
N GLY A 335 -2.51 6.48 -5.40
CA GLY A 335 -2.22 7.86 -5.01
C GLY A 335 -3.43 8.81 -5.07
N SER A 336 -4.59 8.29 -5.47
CA SER A 336 -5.88 8.92 -5.19
C SER A 336 -6.21 8.85 -3.70
N VAL A 337 -7.03 9.80 -3.27
CA VAL A 337 -7.45 9.96 -1.88
C VAL A 337 -8.57 8.97 -1.55
N LEU A 338 -9.42 8.68 -2.54
CA LEU A 338 -10.55 7.75 -2.40
C LEU A 338 -10.17 6.29 -2.60
N SER A 339 -9.15 6.00 -3.43
CA SER A 339 -8.73 4.63 -3.74
C SER A 339 -8.60 3.71 -2.51
N PRO A 340 -8.02 4.13 -1.38
CA PRO A 340 -7.90 3.26 -0.22
C PRO A 340 -9.25 2.92 0.44
N MET A 341 -10.18 3.88 0.51
CA MET A 341 -11.52 3.64 1.04
C MET A 341 -12.32 2.72 0.12
N LEU A 342 -12.25 2.96 -1.20
CA LEU A 342 -12.90 2.11 -2.20
C LEU A 342 -12.37 0.67 -2.15
N PHE A 343 -11.07 0.50 -1.95
CA PHE A 343 -10.46 -0.81 -1.78
C PHE A 343 -10.98 -1.55 -0.54
N ASN A 344 -11.11 -0.87 0.60
CA ASN A 344 -11.67 -1.46 1.80
C ASN A 344 -13.12 -1.96 1.60
N ILE A 345 -13.95 -1.19 0.89
CA ILE A 345 -15.32 -1.60 0.53
C ILE A 345 -15.32 -2.81 -0.41
N TYR A 346 -14.39 -2.83 -1.36
CA TYR A 346 -14.22 -3.97 -2.25
C TYR A 346 -13.88 -5.26 -1.49
N MET A 347 -12.98 -5.16 -0.52
CA MET A 347 -12.48 -6.30 0.26
C MET A 347 -13.42 -6.77 1.39
N LYS A 348 -14.44 -5.99 1.77
CA LYS A 348 -15.28 -6.24 2.96
C LYS A 348 -15.80 -7.70 3.07
N PRO A 349 -16.40 -8.33 2.03
CA PRO A 349 -16.95 -9.68 2.17
C PRO A 349 -15.91 -10.76 2.46
N LEU A 350 -14.63 -10.51 2.14
CA LEU A 350 -13.56 -11.48 2.41
C LEU A 350 -13.49 -11.83 3.89
N GLY A 351 -13.60 -10.83 4.77
CA GLY A 351 -13.59 -11.04 6.22
C GLY A 351 -14.80 -11.87 6.70
N GLU A 352 -15.97 -11.63 6.11
CA GLU A 352 -17.20 -12.38 6.41
C GLU A 352 -17.10 -13.85 5.97
N ILE A 353 -16.52 -14.11 4.78
CA ILE A 353 -16.26 -15.46 4.29
C ILE A 353 -15.34 -16.22 5.24
N ILE A 354 -14.19 -15.62 5.59
CA ILE A 354 -13.19 -16.28 6.46
C ILE A 354 -13.79 -16.59 7.84
N ARG A 355 -14.51 -15.64 8.43
CA ARG A 355 -15.20 -15.84 9.72
C ARG A 355 -16.31 -16.91 9.63
N GLY A 356 -16.95 -17.07 8.47
CA GLY A 356 -17.94 -18.11 8.22
C GLY A 356 -17.40 -19.55 8.37
N PHE A 357 -16.10 -19.75 8.12
CA PHE A 357 -15.41 -21.02 8.38
C PHE A 357 -14.90 -21.16 9.82
N GLY A 358 -15.12 -20.15 10.68
CA GLY A 358 -14.67 -20.13 12.07
C GLY A 358 -13.21 -19.73 12.24
N LEU A 359 -12.59 -19.12 11.22
CA LEU A 359 -11.23 -18.61 11.31
C LEU A 359 -11.23 -17.16 11.82
N GLY A 360 -10.18 -16.81 12.56
CA GLY A 360 -9.86 -15.43 12.85
C GLY A 360 -9.19 -14.76 11.66
N VAL A 361 -9.39 -13.45 11.51
CA VAL A 361 -8.85 -12.66 10.40
C VAL A 361 -8.41 -11.29 10.89
N HIS A 362 -7.29 -10.81 10.38
CA HIS A 362 -6.83 -9.43 10.49
C HIS A 362 -6.37 -8.97 9.10
N GLN A 363 -6.80 -7.78 8.69
CA GLN A 363 -6.45 -7.22 7.39
C GLN A 363 -5.79 -5.86 7.56
N TYR A 364 -4.82 -5.60 6.70
CA TYR A 364 -4.23 -4.27 6.56
C TYR A 364 -4.06 -3.97 5.07
N ALA A 365 -5.00 -3.21 4.52
CA ALA A 365 -5.08 -2.98 3.08
C ALA A 365 -5.22 -4.32 2.34
N ASP A 366 -4.31 -4.63 1.42
CA ASP A 366 -4.25 -5.87 0.64
C ASP A 366 -3.63 -7.05 1.41
N ASP A 367 -2.88 -6.79 2.48
CA ASP A 367 -2.32 -7.85 3.33
C ASP A 367 -3.43 -8.48 4.18
N THR A 368 -3.71 -9.77 3.96
CA THR A 368 -4.74 -10.51 4.71
C THR A 368 -4.12 -11.64 5.52
N GLN A 369 -4.38 -11.65 6.82
CA GLN A 369 -3.84 -12.62 7.77
C GLN A 369 -5.01 -13.41 8.34
N LEU A 370 -5.03 -14.72 8.15
CA LEU A 370 -6.05 -15.59 8.71
C LEU A 370 -5.42 -16.66 9.59
N TYR A 371 -6.08 -16.99 10.69
CA TYR A 371 -5.55 -17.94 11.66
C TYR A 371 -6.64 -18.86 12.20
N LEU A 372 -6.22 -20.09 12.50
CA LEU A 372 -7.08 -21.14 13.04
C LEU A 372 -6.40 -21.76 14.25
N SER A 373 -7.00 -21.63 15.43
CA SER A 373 -6.53 -22.33 16.63
C SER A 373 -7.23 -23.68 16.80
N PHE A 374 -6.52 -24.67 17.32
CA PHE A 374 -7.02 -26.03 17.55
C PHE A 374 -6.23 -26.74 18.65
N LYS A 375 -6.86 -27.71 19.33
CA LYS A 375 -6.23 -28.44 20.45
C LYS A 375 -5.44 -29.67 20.00
N SER A 376 -6.14 -30.71 19.52
CA SER A 376 -5.54 -32.02 19.23
C SER A 376 -6.08 -32.66 17.94
N GLU A 377 -6.67 -31.86 17.05
CA GLU A 377 -7.23 -32.33 15.77
C GLU A 377 -6.55 -31.63 14.57
N PRO A 378 -5.22 -31.76 14.38
CA PRO A 378 -4.50 -31.06 13.32
C PRO A 378 -5.03 -31.37 11.91
N VAL A 379 -5.39 -32.63 11.65
CA VAL A 379 -5.92 -33.06 10.33
C VAL A 379 -7.24 -32.35 10.00
N LYS A 380 -8.13 -32.23 10.99
CA LYS A 380 -9.40 -31.52 10.83
C LYS A 380 -9.17 -30.02 10.65
N ALA A 381 -8.23 -29.44 11.39
CA ALA A 381 -7.86 -28.03 11.25
C ALA A 381 -7.30 -27.73 9.85
N VAL A 382 -6.41 -28.58 9.32
CA VAL A 382 -5.91 -28.46 7.94
C VAL A 382 -7.05 -28.55 6.94
N LYS A 383 -7.99 -29.49 7.11
CA LYS A 383 -9.15 -29.61 6.22
C LYS A 383 -10.00 -28.33 6.18
N VAL A 384 -10.36 -27.78 7.35
CA VAL A 384 -11.11 -26.52 7.45
C VAL A 384 -10.34 -25.35 6.84
N LEU A 385 -9.03 -25.29 7.07
CA LEU A 385 -8.17 -24.27 6.48
C LEU A 385 -8.15 -24.37 4.95
N CYS A 386 -8.03 -25.57 4.38
CA CYS A 386 -8.07 -25.78 2.93
C CYS A 386 -9.43 -25.37 2.34
N GLU A 387 -10.54 -25.79 2.95
CA GLU A 387 -11.90 -25.41 2.51
C GLU A 387 -12.09 -23.88 2.55
N CYS A 388 -11.57 -23.21 3.60
CA CYS A 388 -11.58 -21.76 3.69
C CYS A 388 -10.74 -21.10 2.60
N LEU A 389 -9.53 -21.61 2.33
CA LEU A 389 -8.63 -21.05 1.30
C LEU A 389 -9.19 -21.26 -0.12
N GLU A 390 -9.87 -22.38 -0.37
CA GLU A 390 -10.59 -22.63 -1.62
C GLU A 390 -11.74 -21.64 -1.81
N ALA A 391 -12.54 -21.40 -0.76
CA ALA A 391 -13.62 -20.42 -0.80
C ALA A 391 -13.08 -18.99 -1.01
N VAL A 392 -12.01 -18.62 -0.31
CA VAL A 392 -11.32 -17.32 -0.48
C VAL A 392 -10.78 -17.18 -1.89
N GLY A 393 -10.09 -18.19 -2.42
CA GLY A 393 -9.54 -18.18 -3.77
C GLY A 393 -10.63 -18.06 -4.83
N GLY A 394 -11.71 -18.84 -4.70
CA GLY A 394 -12.88 -18.78 -5.58
C GLY A 394 -13.54 -17.39 -5.56
N TRP A 395 -13.74 -16.82 -4.37
CA TRP A 395 -14.30 -15.48 -4.20
C TRP A 395 -13.40 -14.40 -4.82
N MET A 396 -12.09 -14.45 -4.57
CA MET A 396 -11.14 -13.49 -5.13
C MET A 396 -11.16 -13.54 -6.66
N VAL A 397 -11.16 -14.74 -7.26
CA VAL A 397 -11.25 -14.91 -8.71
C VAL A 397 -12.56 -14.33 -9.26
N ALA A 398 -13.69 -14.64 -8.63
CA ALA A 398 -15.00 -14.11 -9.03
C ALA A 398 -15.08 -12.57 -8.93
N ASN A 399 -14.23 -11.97 -8.08
CA ASN A 399 -14.11 -10.53 -7.85
C ASN A 399 -12.87 -9.91 -8.52
N GLY A 400 -12.27 -10.52 -9.54
CA GLY A 400 -11.17 -9.87 -10.28
C GLY A 400 -9.86 -9.70 -9.48
N LEU A 401 -9.68 -10.42 -8.38
CA LEU A 401 -8.50 -10.39 -7.53
C LEU A 401 -7.69 -11.66 -7.70
N LYS A 402 -6.36 -11.51 -7.81
CA LYS A 402 -5.42 -12.63 -7.95
C LYS A 402 -4.55 -12.79 -6.71
N LEU A 403 -4.62 -13.94 -6.06
CA LEU A 403 -3.68 -14.33 -5.01
C LEU A 403 -2.26 -14.49 -5.57
N ASN A 404 -1.27 -14.13 -4.76
CA ASN A 404 0.13 -14.33 -5.05
C ASN A 404 0.67 -15.55 -4.28
N PRO A 405 0.72 -16.74 -4.89
CA PRO A 405 1.17 -17.95 -4.20
C PRO A 405 2.64 -17.85 -3.78
N ASP A 406 3.49 -17.20 -4.58
CA ASP A 406 4.94 -17.08 -4.29
C ASP A 406 5.25 -16.25 -3.04
N LYS A 407 4.28 -15.45 -2.59
CA LYS A 407 4.38 -14.63 -1.39
C LYS A 407 3.44 -15.06 -0.28
N THR A 408 2.62 -16.08 -0.53
CA THR A 408 1.72 -16.61 0.49
C THR A 408 2.54 -17.47 1.44
N GLU A 409 2.46 -17.19 2.75
CA GLU A 409 3.22 -17.92 3.76
C GLU A 409 2.29 -18.61 4.76
N VAL A 410 2.65 -19.83 5.16
CA VAL A 410 1.94 -20.60 6.19
C VAL A 410 2.88 -20.85 7.36
N LEU A 411 2.44 -20.46 8.55
CA LEU A 411 3.17 -20.57 9.81
C LEU A 411 2.40 -21.48 10.75
N PHE A 412 3.07 -22.50 11.29
CA PHE A 412 2.53 -23.32 12.37
C PHE A 412 3.10 -22.87 13.71
N LEU A 413 2.21 -22.55 14.65
CA LEU A 413 2.53 -22.05 15.98
C LEU A 413 2.01 -23.05 17.02
N GLY A 414 2.89 -23.92 17.53
CA GLY A 414 2.50 -24.94 18.49
C GLY A 414 3.69 -25.69 19.07
N ASN A 415 3.43 -26.53 20.08
CA ASN A 415 4.46 -27.40 20.65
C ASN A 415 4.68 -28.59 19.71
N ARG A 416 5.84 -28.63 19.03
CA ARG A 416 6.20 -29.68 18.05
C ARG A 416 6.00 -31.11 18.60
N GLY A 417 6.30 -31.34 19.88
CA GLY A 417 6.14 -32.65 20.53
C GLY A 417 4.71 -33.10 20.84
N ARG A 418 3.69 -32.23 20.71
CA ARG A 418 2.28 -32.59 20.94
C ARG A 418 1.47 -32.74 19.65
N ALA A 419 1.99 -32.26 18.53
CA ALA A 419 1.22 -32.15 17.29
C ALA A 419 1.38 -33.36 16.35
N GLY A 420 2.30 -34.29 16.63
CA GLY A 420 2.60 -35.41 15.72
C GLY A 420 3.11 -34.95 14.35
N VAL A 421 3.58 -33.68 14.26
CA VAL A 421 4.14 -33.08 13.05
C VAL A 421 5.65 -33.33 13.08
N GLU A 422 6.04 -34.60 12.93
CA GLU A 422 7.38 -34.95 12.47
C GLU A 422 7.24 -35.38 11.00
N ASP A 423 7.85 -34.60 10.12
CA ASP A 423 8.24 -34.96 8.75
C ASP A 423 7.17 -35.18 7.68
N SER A 424 6.06 -34.42 7.66
CA SER A 424 5.16 -34.40 6.49
C SER A 424 4.48 -33.04 6.25
N LEU A 425 5.27 -31.99 6.08
CA LEU A 425 4.86 -30.75 5.41
C LEU A 425 5.85 -30.42 4.29
#